data_AF-A0A5J5BY43-F1
#
_entry.id   AF-A0A5J5BY43-F1
#
_cell.length_a   1.000
_cell.length_b   1.000
_cell.length_c   1.000
_cell.angle_alpha   90.00
_cell.angle_beta   90.00
_cell.angle_gamma   90.00
#
_symmetry.space_group_name_H-M   'P 1'
#
loop_
_entity.id
_entity.type
_entity.pdbx_description
1 polymer ?
#
loop_
_entity_poly.entity_id
_entity_poly.type
_entity_poly.pdbx_seq_one_letter_code
_entity_poly.pdbx_strand_id
1 'polypeptide(L)'
;MCNCDAANNWTLQCRPSPVNSSCLGMQCQGTDNLYIGNTTSTSCNRSTCAYAGYSNQAIITTLDTVSTCPVPDNSSLKLSLGGWNWNILLISVHLVLFCLHFLE
;
A
#
# COMPACT_ATOMS: atom_id res chain seq x y z
N MET A 1 5.01 25.08 4.23
CA MET A 1 5.68 24.45 5.39
C MET A 1 5.96 23.00 5.07
N CYS A 2 7.14 22.49 5.39
CA CYS A 2 7.49 21.08 5.18
C CYS A 2 7.73 20.40 6.52
N ASN A 3 7.27 19.15 6.64
CA ASN A 3 7.44 18.32 7.82
C ASN A 3 7.91 16.92 7.42
N CYS A 4 8.68 16.28 8.28
CA CYS A 4 9.07 14.89 8.15
C CYS A 4 8.47 14.13 9.33
N ASP A 5 7.70 13.08 9.04
CA ASP A 5 6.89 12.39 10.03
C ASP A 5 7.11 10.88 9.96
N ALA A 6 7.38 10.26 11.12
CA ALA A 6 7.66 8.83 11.22
C ALA A 6 6.44 7.96 10.86
N ALA A 7 5.22 8.43 11.15
CA ALA A 7 4.00 7.72 10.77
C ALA A 7 3.78 7.71 9.24
N ASN A 8 4.46 8.59 8.50
CA ASN A 8 4.45 8.66 7.04
C ASN A 8 5.76 8.15 6.41
N ASN A 9 6.41 7.17 7.04
CA ASN A 9 7.65 6.55 6.56
C ASN A 9 8.78 7.56 6.29
N TRP A 10 8.86 8.64 7.09
CA TRP A 10 9.87 9.69 6.91
C TRP A 10 9.80 10.41 5.57
N THR A 11 8.65 10.33 4.89
CA THR A 11 8.43 11.04 3.63
C THR A 11 8.30 12.54 3.92
N LEU A 12 9.03 13.36 3.18
CA LEU A 12 8.96 14.82 3.30
C LEU A 12 7.59 15.30 2.80
N GLN A 13 6.77 15.83 3.70
CA GLN A 13 5.44 16.36 3.43
C GLN A 13 5.50 17.88 3.39
N CYS A 14 5.31 18.47 2.21
CA CYS A 14 5.23 19.92 2.06
C CYS A 14 3.78 20.36 1.81
N ARG A 15 3.40 21.49 2.40
CA ARG A 15 2.12 22.15 2.15
C ARG A 15 2.33 23.63 1.80
N PRO A 16 1.44 24.21 0.98
CA PRO A 16 1.40 25.66 0.76
C PRO A 16 1.40 26.44 2.08
N SER A 17 2.13 27.55 2.13
CA SER A 17 2.01 28.50 3.24
C SER A 17 0.99 29.58 2.85
N PRO A 18 0.04 29.97 3.73
CA PRO A 18 -1.02 30.93 3.40
C PRO A 18 -0.52 32.40 3.29
N VAL A 19 0.79 32.64 3.25
CA VAL A 19 1.38 33.98 3.50
C VAL A 19 1.18 34.95 2.32
N ASN A 20 0.74 34.49 1.14
CA ASN A 20 0.16 35.35 0.10
C ASN A 20 -0.37 34.48 -1.04
N SER A 21 -1.48 34.88 -1.68
CA SER A 21 -2.08 34.21 -2.85
C SER A 21 -1.17 34.17 -4.09
N SER A 22 -0.03 34.87 -4.05
CA SER A 22 0.94 35.00 -5.14
C SER A 22 1.95 33.85 -5.26
N CYS A 23 1.90 32.82 -4.39
CA CYS A 23 2.76 31.63 -4.55
C CYS A 23 2.21 30.70 -5.65
N LEU A 24 2.17 31.18 -6.89
CA LEU A 24 1.55 30.54 -8.06
C LEU A 24 2.31 29.31 -8.61
N GLY A 25 3.34 28.80 -7.91
CA GLY A 25 4.21 27.72 -8.38
C GLY A 25 3.91 26.33 -7.80
N MET A 26 2.73 26.09 -7.24
CA MET A 26 2.48 24.86 -6.48
C MET A 26 1.80 23.74 -7.28
N GLN A 27 1.44 23.97 -8.54
CA GLN A 27 0.86 22.94 -9.41
C GLN A 27 1.97 22.08 -10.02
N CYS A 28 1.74 20.77 -10.12
CA CYS A 28 2.60 19.88 -10.87
C CYS A 28 2.35 19.98 -12.38
N GLN A 29 3.43 20.04 -13.13
CA GLN A 29 3.39 20.03 -14.60
C GLN A 29 2.84 18.70 -15.10
N GLY A 30 1.97 18.74 -16.13
CA GLY A 30 1.38 17.55 -16.75
C GLY A 30 0.13 17.00 -16.06
N THR A 31 -0.39 17.70 -15.03
CA THR A 31 -1.62 17.31 -14.33
C THR A 31 -2.54 18.50 -14.12
N ASP A 32 -3.82 18.33 -14.46
CA ASP A 32 -4.85 19.30 -14.15
C ASP A 32 -5.18 19.21 -12.65
N ASN A 33 -4.98 20.32 -11.92
CA ASN A 33 -5.38 20.49 -10.52
C ASN A 33 -4.64 19.66 -9.47
N LEU A 34 -3.46 19.11 -9.78
CA LEU A 34 -2.61 18.47 -8.76
C LEU A 34 -1.58 19.46 -8.21
N TYR A 35 -1.68 19.73 -6.91
CA TYR A 35 -0.83 20.68 -6.20
C TYR A 35 0.03 19.99 -5.16
N ILE A 36 1.12 20.63 -4.72
CA ILE A 36 2.02 20.09 -3.68
C ILE A 36 1.22 19.59 -2.48
N GLY A 37 1.44 18.33 -2.11
CA GLY A 37 0.77 17.68 -0.98
C GLY A 37 -0.57 17.02 -1.33
N ASN A 38 -1.08 17.21 -2.55
CA ASN A 38 -2.22 16.43 -3.06
C ASN A 38 -1.72 15.15 -3.75
N THR A 39 -2.53 14.11 -3.62
CA THR A 39 -2.35 12.82 -4.29
C THR A 39 -3.61 12.50 -5.07
N THR A 40 -3.49 12.10 -6.33
CA THR A 40 -4.57 11.46 -7.09
C THR A 40 -4.33 9.96 -7.18
N SER A 41 -5.39 9.18 -7.29
CA SER A 41 -5.30 7.75 -7.56
C SER A 41 -6.19 7.43 -8.76
N THR A 42 -5.60 6.82 -9.79
CA THR A 42 -6.29 6.36 -10.99
C THR A 42 -6.07 4.87 -11.11
N SER A 43 -7.14 4.08 -10.92
CA SER A 43 -7.03 2.62 -10.76
C SER A 43 -6.07 2.27 -9.63
N CYS A 44 -5.01 1.50 -9.91
CA CYS A 44 -3.96 1.16 -8.97
C CYS A 44 -2.74 2.10 -9.01
N ASN A 45 -2.76 3.16 -9.82
CA ASN A 45 -1.65 4.11 -9.87
C ASN A 45 -1.95 5.29 -8.96
N ARG A 46 -0.98 5.65 -8.12
CA ARG A 46 -1.04 6.77 -7.20
C ARG A 46 -0.02 7.82 -7.63
N SER A 47 -0.50 9.00 -8.00
CA SER A 47 0.34 10.12 -8.41
C SER A 47 0.31 11.22 -7.35
N THR A 48 1.47 11.66 -6.89
CA THR A 48 1.65 12.68 -5.85
C THR A 48 2.47 13.83 -6.40
N CYS A 49 2.03 15.06 -6.14
CA CYS A 49 2.83 16.23 -6.45
C CYS A 49 3.74 16.58 -5.27
N ALA A 50 5.04 16.50 -5.51
CA ALA A 50 6.08 16.75 -4.52
C ALA A 50 6.83 18.05 -4.82
N TYR A 51 7.36 18.66 -3.75
CA TYR A 51 8.26 19.80 -3.84
C TYR A 51 9.65 19.31 -4.25
N ALA A 52 10.21 19.87 -5.34
CA ALA A 52 11.52 19.50 -5.87
C ALA A 52 12.60 20.58 -5.62
N GLY A 53 12.20 21.79 -5.20
CA GLY A 53 13.14 22.87 -4.91
C GLY A 53 12.58 24.25 -5.19
N TYR A 54 13.45 25.24 -5.07
CA TYR A 54 13.15 26.63 -5.39
C TYR A 54 14.32 27.22 -6.18
N SER A 55 14.03 27.82 -7.33
CA SER A 55 15.02 28.46 -8.20
C SER A 55 14.39 29.63 -8.93
N ASN A 56 15.16 30.69 -9.20
CA ASN A 56 14.70 31.85 -9.98
C ASN A 56 13.33 32.40 -9.56
N GLN A 57 13.08 32.50 -8.26
CA GLN A 57 11.82 32.97 -7.69
C GLN A 57 10.59 32.09 -7.97
N ALA A 58 10.80 30.86 -8.45
CA ALA A 58 9.75 29.89 -8.73
C ALA A 58 9.95 28.61 -7.90
N ILE A 59 8.82 28.03 -7.48
CA ILE A 59 8.78 26.71 -6.86
C ILE A 59 8.87 25.67 -7.98
N ILE A 60 9.76 24.70 -7.81
CA ILE A 60 9.91 23.57 -8.70
C ILE A 60 9.12 22.41 -8.08
N THR A 61 8.24 21.82 -8.87
CA THR A 61 7.44 20.65 -8.49
C THR A 61 7.87 19.44 -9.29
N THR A 62 7.65 18.25 -8.74
CA THR A 62 7.85 16.99 -9.44
C THR A 62 6.65 16.09 -9.22
N LEU A 63 6.25 15.37 -10.27
CA LEU A 63 5.19 14.40 -10.22
C LEU A 63 5.79 13.02 -9.96
N ASP A 64 5.47 12.45 -8.80
CA ASP A 64 5.87 11.09 -8.45
C ASP A 64 4.68 10.16 -8.67
N THR A 65 4.87 9.10 -9.47
CA THR A 65 3.81 8.13 -9.76
C THR A 65 4.27 6.74 -9.35
N VAL A 66 3.52 6.15 -8.43
CA VAL A 66 3.76 4.80 -7.91
C VAL A 66 2.62 3.90 -8.35
N SER A 67 2.94 2.76 -8.95
CA SER A 67 1.95 1.71 -9.22
C SER A 67 1.82 0.80 -8.01
N THR A 68 0.60 0.67 -7.50
CA THR A 68 0.24 -0.28 -6.44
C THR A 68 -0.57 -1.44 -6.99
N CYS A 69 -0.50 -1.70 -8.31
CA CYS A 69 -1.15 -2.86 -8.90
C CYS A 69 -0.54 -4.15 -8.34
N PRO A 70 -1.35 -5.18 -8.03
CA PRO A 70 -0.81 -6.50 -7.81
C PRO A 70 -0.06 -6.92 -9.08
N VAL A 71 1.18 -7.38 -8.91
CA VAL A 71 1.89 -8.07 -9.99
C VAL A 71 1.05 -9.32 -10.31
N PRO A 72 0.72 -9.60 -11.58
CA PRO A 72 0.00 -10.82 -11.93
C PRO A 72 0.81 -12.02 -11.42
N ASP A 73 0.36 -12.62 -10.33
CA ASP A 73 0.92 -13.86 -9.84
C ASP A 73 0.21 -14.99 -10.57
N ASN A 74 0.93 -15.71 -11.43
CA ASN A 74 0.45 -16.96 -12.01
C ASN A 74 0.34 -18.09 -10.95
N SER A 75 0.21 -17.75 -9.68
CA SER A 75 -0.02 -18.69 -8.58
C SER A 75 -1.51 -19.03 -8.52
N SER A 76 -1.99 -19.62 -9.62
CA SER A 76 -3.29 -20.27 -9.71
C SER A 76 -3.54 -21.11 -8.45
N LEU A 77 -4.60 -20.80 -7.71
CA LEU A 77 -5.29 -21.67 -6.76
C LEU A 77 -4.37 -22.72 -6.10
N LYS A 78 -3.60 -22.32 -5.09
CA LYS A 78 -3.17 -23.30 -4.07
C LYS A 78 -4.42 -23.73 -3.30
N LEU A 79 -5.22 -24.60 -3.91
CA LEU A 79 -6.11 -25.50 -3.19
C LEU A 79 -5.19 -26.27 -2.25
N SER A 80 -5.19 -25.88 -0.98
CA SER A 80 -4.46 -26.55 0.08
C SER A 80 -5.08 -27.92 0.30
N LEU A 81 -4.76 -28.87 -0.58
CA LEU A 81 -4.96 -30.31 -0.39
C LEU A 81 -3.75 -30.89 0.37
N GLY A 82 -3.29 -30.17 1.40
CA GLY A 82 -2.03 -30.43 2.09
C GLY A 82 -2.15 -30.42 3.61
N GLY A 83 -3.36 -30.65 4.13
CA GLY A 83 -3.61 -30.72 5.56
C GLY A 83 -4.13 -32.09 5.96
N TRP A 84 -3.39 -33.17 5.67
CA TRP A 84 -3.65 -34.46 6.34
C TRP A 84 -3.27 -34.28 7.81
N ASN A 85 -4.25 -33.83 8.59
CA ASN A 85 -4.09 -33.58 10.01
C ASN A 85 -3.89 -34.94 10.69
N TRP A 86 -2.69 -35.19 11.19
CA TRP A 86 -2.33 -36.42 11.92
C TRP A 86 -3.28 -36.73 13.08
N ASN A 87 -3.97 -35.71 13.60
CA ASN A 87 -5.06 -35.89 14.57
C ASN A 87 -6.18 -36.80 14.07
N ILE A 88 -6.50 -36.82 12.77
CA ILE A 88 -7.56 -37.69 12.23
C ILE A 88 -7.16 -39.18 12.34
N LEU A 89 -5.89 -39.51 12.12
CA LEU A 89 -5.39 -40.88 12.29
C LEU A 89 -5.44 -41.29 13.77
N LEU A 90 -5.04 -40.40 14.67
CA LEU A 90 -5.09 -40.67 16.11
C LEU A 90 -6.52 -40.89 16.59
N ILE A 91 -7.47 -40.04 16.17
CA ILE A 91 -8.90 -40.17 16.49
C ILE A 91 -9.44 -41.51 15.95
N SER A 92 -9.09 -41.89 14.73
CA SER A 92 -9.52 -43.15 14.13
C SER A 92 -9.03 -44.37 14.92
N VAL A 93 -7.77 -44.38 15.34
CA VAL A 93 -7.21 -45.49 16.16
C VAL A 93 -7.93 -45.61 17.51
N HIS A 94 -8.22 -44.48 18.16
CA HIS A 94 -8.90 -44.48 19.45
C HIS A 94 -10.34 -45.01 19.33
N LEU A 95 -11.06 -44.66 18.27
CA LEU A 95 -12.41 -45.16 18.01
C LEU A 95 -12.43 -46.68 17.78
N VAL A 96 -11.46 -47.22 17.05
CA VAL A 96 -11.36 -48.68 16.81
C VAL A 96 -11.10 -49.43 18.11
N LEU A 97 -10.18 -48.95 18.95
CA LEU A 97 -9.89 -49.56 20.25
C LEU A 97 -11.10 -49.50 21.19
N PHE A 98 -11.83 -48.38 21.20
CA PHE A 98 -13.05 -48.23 21.97
C PHE A 98 -14.15 -49.21 21.53
N CYS A 99 -14.33 -49.41 20.23
CA CYS A 99 -15.28 -50.38 19.69
C CYS A 99 -14.93 -51.83 20.06
N LEU A 100 -13.64 -52.19 20.02
CA LEU A 100 -13.19 -53.54 20.40
C LEU A 100 -13.43 -53.82 21.89
N HIS A 101 -13.18 -52.84 22.77
CA HIS A 101 -13.46 -52.97 24.20
C HIS A 101 -14.96 -53.16 24.51
N PHE A 102 -15.85 -52.56 23.72
CA PHE A 102 -17.30 -52.73 23.91
C PHE A 102 -17.85 -54.04 23.32
N LEU A 103 -17.05 -54.76 22.55
CA LEU A 103 -17.43 -56.03 21.91
C LEU A 103 -17.00 -57.26 22.73
N GLU A 104 -16.22 -57.05 23.81
CA GLU A 104 -15.79 -58.04 24.80
C GLU A 104 -16.70 -58.01 26.04
#